data_AF-A0A7L1YC76-F1
#
_entry.id   AF-A0A7L1YC76-F1
#
_cell.length_a   1.000
_cell.length_b   1.000
_cell.length_c   1.000
_cell.angle_alpha   90.00
_cell.angle_beta   90.00
_cell.angle_gamma   90.00
#
_symmetry.space_group_name_H-M   'P 1'
#
loop_
_entity.id
_entity.type
_entity.pdbx_description
1 polymer ?
#
loop_
_entity_poly.entity_id
_entity_poly.type
_entity_poly.pdbx_seq_one_letter_code
_entity_poly.pdbx_strand_id
1 'polypeptide(L)'
;MTLTHSCNTPWADNWLVDTNEEKPVHHGLSAFGKTVVAEMNRLGMIIDLAHVSVDTMKLVLNISKAPVIFSHSSAFAICPHRRNVPDDVLQMVASTGSLVMINFYNDYVTCKETATLKDVADHMDYVKRVAGPQSVGFGGDYDGVS
;
A
#
# COMPACT_ATOMS: atom_id res chain seq x y z
N MET A 1 9.87 -6.57 2.78
CA MET A 1 9.31 -7.60 1.88
C MET A 1 7.88 -7.23 1.59
N THR A 2 7.54 -7.12 0.32
CA THR A 2 6.16 -6.90 -0.15
C THR A 2 5.37 -8.20 0.00
N LEU A 3 4.20 -8.17 0.65
CA LEU A 3 3.52 -9.41 1.03
C LEU A 3 2.91 -10.17 -0.18
N THR A 4 2.57 -9.43 -1.22
CA THR A 4 2.07 -9.97 -2.50
C THR A 4 2.68 -9.17 -3.65
N HIS A 5 2.50 -9.66 -4.88
CA HIS A 5 2.55 -8.82 -6.08
C HIS A 5 1.13 -8.81 -6.68
N SER A 6 0.97 -8.86 -8.00
CA SER A 6 -0.33 -9.03 -8.68
C SER A 6 -0.84 -10.47 -8.69
N CYS A 7 -0.70 -11.18 -7.58
CA CYS A 7 -1.28 -12.52 -7.37
C CYS A 7 -1.39 -12.83 -5.87
N ASN A 8 -2.40 -13.62 -5.50
CA ASN A 8 -2.54 -14.13 -4.14
C ASN A 8 -1.38 -15.08 -3.82
N THR A 9 -0.85 -14.97 -2.60
CA THR A 9 -0.03 -16.03 -2.03
C THR A 9 -0.92 -16.96 -1.20
N PRO A 10 -0.45 -18.16 -0.80
CA PRO A 10 -1.20 -19.02 0.14
C PRO A 10 -1.42 -18.40 1.53
N TRP A 11 -1.03 -17.14 1.74
CA TRP A 11 -1.04 -16.50 3.04
C TRP A 11 -1.43 -15.02 3.05
N ALA A 12 -1.57 -14.36 1.89
CA ALA A 12 -2.03 -12.98 1.77
C ALA A 12 -2.77 -12.74 0.45
N ASP A 13 -3.84 -11.94 0.52
CA ASP A 13 -4.62 -11.50 -0.64
C ASP A 13 -4.03 -10.22 -1.28
N ASN A 14 -4.02 -10.18 -2.61
CA ASN A 14 -3.52 -9.06 -3.41
C ASN A 14 -4.61 -8.11 -3.89
N TRP A 15 -4.21 -6.95 -4.42
CA TRP A 15 -5.09 -5.85 -4.83
C TRP A 15 -6.14 -6.19 -5.90
N LEU A 16 -5.93 -7.22 -6.74
CA LEU A 16 -6.90 -7.66 -7.76
C LEU A 16 -8.21 -8.17 -7.16
N VAL A 17 -8.21 -8.57 -5.88
CA VAL A 17 -9.45 -8.96 -5.20
C VAL A 17 -10.38 -7.75 -4.99
N ASP A 18 -9.83 -6.54 -4.96
CA ASP A 18 -10.60 -5.29 -4.79
C ASP A 18 -11.16 -4.75 -6.13
N THR A 19 -10.77 -5.34 -7.28
CA THR A 19 -11.34 -5.04 -8.61
C THR A 19 -12.41 -6.06 -9.04
N ASN A 20 -12.58 -7.15 -8.29
CA ASN A 20 -13.34 -8.36 -8.65
C ASN A 20 -12.73 -9.19 -9.80
N GLU A 21 -11.48 -8.93 -10.19
CA GLU A 21 -10.75 -9.79 -11.13
C GLU A 21 -10.33 -11.11 -10.48
N GLU A 22 -10.04 -11.07 -9.17
CA GLU A 22 -9.80 -12.25 -8.35
C GLU A 22 -10.79 -12.33 -7.18
N LYS A 23 -10.96 -13.52 -6.61
CA LYS A 23 -11.76 -13.71 -5.39
C LYS A 23 -10.84 -13.66 -4.17
N PRO A 24 -11.26 -13.03 -3.06
CA PRO A 24 -10.51 -13.09 -1.81
C PRO A 24 -10.42 -14.54 -1.32
N VAL A 25 -9.23 -14.99 -0.93
CA VAL A 25 -8.98 -16.35 -0.42
C VAL A 25 -8.90 -16.34 1.10
N HIS A 26 -8.37 -15.26 1.68
CA HIS A 26 -8.10 -15.16 3.11
C HIS A 26 -8.83 -14.02 3.80
N HIS A 27 -9.46 -13.11 3.03
CA HIS A 27 -9.98 -11.83 3.53
C HIS A 27 -8.88 -11.04 4.23
N GLY A 28 -7.73 -10.93 3.56
CA GLY A 28 -6.52 -10.29 4.07
C GLY A 28 -5.37 -11.28 4.25
N LEU A 29 -5.21 -11.84 5.44
CA LEU A 29 -4.15 -12.79 5.77
C LEU A 29 -4.71 -14.11 6.29
N SER A 30 -4.08 -15.22 5.88
CA SER A 30 -4.32 -16.52 6.51
C SER A 30 -3.76 -16.57 7.94
N ALA A 31 -4.07 -17.64 8.68
CA ALA A 31 -3.45 -17.88 9.98
C ALA A 31 -1.91 -17.94 9.88
N PHE A 32 -1.39 -18.55 8.81
CA PHE A 32 0.04 -18.58 8.52
C PHE A 32 0.57 -17.18 8.16
N GLY A 33 -0.17 -16.38 7.40
CA GLY A 33 0.20 -15.00 7.07
C GLY A 33 0.38 -14.11 8.30
N LYS A 34 -0.45 -14.28 9.33
CA LYS A 34 -0.26 -13.60 10.63
C LYS A 34 1.05 -14.02 11.31
N THR A 35 1.45 -15.28 11.19
CA THR A 35 2.76 -15.77 11.67
C THR A 35 3.91 -15.17 10.86
N VAL A 36 3.77 -15.02 9.53
CA VAL A 36 4.75 -14.35 8.68
C VAL A 36 4.98 -12.90 9.15
N VAL A 37 3.90 -12.14 9.38
CA VAL A 37 3.99 -10.76 9.91
C VAL A 37 4.70 -10.71 11.27
N ALA A 38 4.34 -11.62 12.18
CA ALA A 38 4.99 -11.70 13.49
C ALA A 38 6.50 -12.00 13.39
N GLU A 39 6.88 -12.88 12.46
CA GLU A 39 8.29 -13.23 12.25
C GLU A 39 9.07 -12.09 11.60
N MET A 40 8.46 -11.36 10.66
CA MET A 40 9.07 -10.15 10.10
C MET A 40 9.33 -9.10 11.18
N ASN A 41 8.38 -8.87 12.09
CA ASN A 41 8.59 -8.00 13.24
C ASN A 41 9.72 -8.51 14.15
N ARG A 42 9.79 -9.83 14.42
CA ARG A 42 10.87 -10.43 15.24
C ARG A 42 12.25 -10.23 14.62
N LEU A 43 12.35 -10.33 13.30
CA LEU A 43 13.60 -10.18 12.55
C LEU A 43 14.01 -8.72 12.34
N GLY A 44 13.12 -7.75 12.57
CA GLY A 44 13.36 -6.36 12.17
C GLY A 44 13.29 -6.17 10.65
N MET A 45 12.56 -7.04 9.94
CA MET A 45 12.32 -6.90 8.51
C MET A 45 11.13 -5.96 8.27
N ILE A 46 11.33 -4.93 7.44
CA ILE A 46 10.25 -4.00 7.08
C ILE A 46 9.19 -4.74 6.26
N ILE A 47 7.94 -4.60 6.68
CA ILE A 47 6.76 -5.09 5.95
C ILE A 47 6.37 -4.03 4.93
N ASP A 48 6.15 -4.45 3.69
CA ASP A 48 5.68 -3.60 2.61
C ASP A 48 4.29 -4.03 2.14
N LEU A 49 3.37 -3.06 2.06
CA LEU A 49 1.97 -3.21 1.73
C LEU A 49 1.62 -2.73 0.31
N ALA A 50 2.62 -2.40 -0.52
CA ALA A 50 2.37 -2.33 -1.96
C ALA A 50 1.77 -3.67 -2.46
N HIS A 51 0.89 -3.59 -3.46
CA HIS A 51 0.17 -4.70 -4.12
C HIS A 51 -0.84 -5.50 -3.29
N VAL A 52 -0.96 -5.27 -1.98
CA VAL A 52 -1.90 -6.05 -1.17
C VAL A 52 -3.33 -5.52 -1.29
N SER A 53 -4.32 -6.34 -0.92
CA SER A 53 -5.72 -5.89 -0.83
C SER A 53 -5.95 -4.91 0.33
N VAL A 54 -7.03 -4.12 0.29
CA VAL A 54 -7.41 -3.22 1.38
C VAL A 54 -7.59 -3.96 2.71
N ASP A 55 -8.16 -5.16 2.69
CA ASP A 55 -8.31 -6.00 3.89
C ASP A 55 -6.94 -6.41 4.45
N THR A 56 -5.97 -6.78 3.58
CA THR A 56 -4.60 -7.05 4.00
C THR A 56 -3.94 -5.80 4.59
N MET A 57 -4.12 -4.62 3.99
CA MET A 57 -3.55 -3.36 4.51
C MET A 57 -4.00 -3.12 5.94
N LYS A 58 -5.33 -3.14 6.18
CA LYS A 58 -5.94 -2.89 7.48
C LYS A 58 -5.50 -3.93 8.51
N LEU A 59 -5.51 -5.20 8.13
CA LEU A 59 -5.14 -6.29 9.04
C LEU A 59 -3.68 -6.18 9.46
N VAL A 60 -2.76 -5.91 8.54
CA VAL A 60 -1.33 -5.78 8.85
C VAL A 60 -1.08 -4.54 9.71
N LEU A 61 -1.65 -3.39 9.37
CA LEU A 61 -1.52 -2.16 10.16
C LEU A 61 -2.04 -2.34 11.60
N ASN A 62 -3.05 -3.20 11.79
CA ASN A 62 -3.60 -3.49 13.11
C ASN A 62 -2.76 -4.47 13.94
N ILE A 63 -2.06 -5.43 13.31
CA ILE A 63 -1.33 -6.49 14.05
C ILE A 63 0.18 -6.29 14.11
N SER A 64 0.76 -5.49 13.20
CA SER A 64 2.21 -5.24 13.18
C SER A 64 2.64 -4.48 14.43
N LYS A 65 3.75 -4.91 15.03
CA LYS A 65 4.35 -4.27 16.20
C LYS A 65 5.33 -3.15 15.85
N ALA A 66 5.62 -2.96 14.57
CA ALA A 66 6.51 -1.94 14.05
C ALA A 66 5.83 -1.20 12.87
N PRO A 67 6.22 0.05 12.58
CA PRO A 67 5.78 0.75 11.39
C PRO A 67 6.02 -0.06 10.13
N VAL A 68 5.10 0.07 9.18
CA VAL A 68 5.19 -0.58 7.87
C VAL A 68 5.35 0.48 6.78
N ILE A 69 5.64 0.03 5.55
CA ILE A 69 5.71 0.92 4.40
C ILE A 69 4.73 0.50 3.32
N PHE A 70 4.40 1.45 2.46
CA PHE A 70 3.93 1.20 1.10
C PHE A 70 5.03 1.72 0.20
N SER A 71 5.87 0.83 -0.33
CA SER A 71 7.11 1.23 -1.01
C SER A 71 6.89 1.94 -2.34
N HIS A 72 5.72 1.73 -2.97
CA HIS A 72 5.30 2.39 -4.21
C HIS A 72 3.76 2.34 -4.37
N SER A 73 3.06 3.26 -3.71
CA SER A 73 1.61 3.45 -3.85
C SER A 73 1.24 4.93 -3.73
N SER A 74 0.11 5.32 -4.32
CA SER A 74 -0.39 6.70 -4.29
C SER A 74 -1.72 6.80 -3.52
N ALA A 75 -2.38 7.95 -3.55
CA ALA A 75 -3.60 8.23 -2.76
C ALA A 75 -4.89 7.95 -3.55
N PHE A 76 -5.77 7.09 -3.02
CA PHE A 76 -6.98 6.64 -3.72
C PHE A 76 -7.96 7.78 -4.01
N ALA A 77 -8.03 8.78 -3.12
CA ALA A 77 -8.94 9.91 -3.28
C ALA A 77 -8.60 10.83 -4.46
N ILE A 78 -7.36 10.82 -4.94
CA ILE A 78 -6.95 11.57 -6.14
C ILE A 78 -7.13 10.72 -7.40
N CYS A 79 -6.65 9.47 -7.36
CA CYS A 79 -6.80 8.50 -8.43
C CYS A 79 -7.38 7.20 -7.85
N PRO A 80 -8.65 6.87 -8.13
CA PRO A 80 -9.37 5.74 -7.52
C PRO A 80 -8.96 4.37 -8.11
N HIS A 81 -7.66 4.13 -8.20
CA HIS A 81 -7.07 2.86 -8.61
C HIS A 81 -6.86 1.95 -7.37
N ARG A 82 -7.15 0.65 -7.45
CA ARG A 82 -7.08 -0.27 -6.29
C ARG A 82 -5.66 -0.53 -5.75
N ARG A 83 -4.62 -0.12 -6.48
CA ARG A 83 -3.23 -0.07 -5.98
C ARG A 83 -2.96 1.10 -5.02
N ASN A 84 -3.84 2.10 -4.98
CA ASN A 84 -3.70 3.29 -4.15
C ASN A 84 -4.35 3.13 -2.79
N VAL A 85 -3.82 3.88 -1.82
CA VAL A 85 -4.17 3.78 -0.41
C VAL A 85 -5.45 4.59 -0.11
N PRO A 86 -6.53 3.95 0.37
CA PRO A 86 -7.76 4.64 0.78
C PRO A 86 -7.58 5.52 2.03
N ASP A 87 -8.46 6.50 2.21
CA ASP A 87 -8.37 7.48 3.31
C ASP A 87 -8.42 6.85 4.71
N ASP A 88 -9.25 5.83 4.90
CA ASP A 88 -9.33 5.11 6.18
C ASP A 88 -8.02 4.36 6.48
N VAL A 89 -7.36 3.82 5.46
CA VAL A 89 -6.01 3.24 5.57
C VAL A 89 -4.96 4.32 5.83
N LEU A 90 -5.04 5.48 5.18
CA LEU A 90 -4.13 6.61 5.44
C LEU A 90 -4.24 7.12 6.89
N GLN A 91 -5.43 7.10 7.48
CA GLN A 91 -5.60 7.41 8.91
C GLN A 91 -4.89 6.37 9.80
N MET A 92 -4.95 5.09 9.44
CA MET A 92 -4.19 4.03 10.14
C MET A 92 -2.68 4.18 9.94
N VAL A 93 -2.23 4.62 8.76
CA VAL A 93 -0.82 4.95 8.51
C VAL A 93 -0.36 6.03 9.50
N ALA A 94 -1.16 7.08 9.69
CA ALA A 94 -0.88 8.15 10.63
C ALA A 94 -0.73 7.65 12.08
N SER A 95 -1.67 6.81 12.53
CA SER A 95 -1.71 6.33 13.92
C SER A 95 -0.64 5.29 14.23
N THR A 96 -0.13 4.58 13.21
CA THR A 96 0.92 3.57 13.34
C THR A 96 2.33 4.09 13.06
N GLY A 97 2.47 5.35 12.65
CA GLY A 97 3.75 5.94 12.26
C GLY A 97 4.34 5.32 10.98
N SER A 98 3.47 4.78 10.12
CA SER A 98 3.84 4.10 8.87
C SER A 98 4.10 5.11 7.75
N LEU A 99 4.67 4.64 6.63
CA LEU A 99 5.11 5.48 5.52
C LEU A 99 4.46 5.08 4.19
N VAL A 100 3.93 6.05 3.44
CA VAL A 100 3.52 5.85 2.04
C VAL A 100 4.52 6.54 1.11
N MET A 101 5.14 5.76 0.23
CA MET A 101 6.11 6.23 -0.75
C MET A 101 5.39 6.37 -2.10
N ILE A 102 5.19 7.62 -2.56
CA ILE A 102 4.36 7.96 -3.71
C ILE A 102 4.95 7.39 -5.00
N ASN A 103 4.12 6.64 -5.75
CA ASN A 103 4.46 6.04 -7.05
C ASN A 103 4.41 7.10 -8.17
N PHE A 104 5.22 6.92 -9.22
CA PHE A 104 5.26 7.80 -10.40
C PHE A 104 4.54 7.22 -11.62
N TYR A 105 3.95 6.03 -11.52
CA TYR A 105 3.20 5.41 -12.60
C TYR A 105 1.91 6.18 -12.91
N ASN A 106 1.70 6.54 -14.18
CA ASN A 106 0.60 7.39 -14.63
C ASN A 106 -0.78 6.85 -14.19
N ASP A 107 -1.01 5.54 -14.32
CA ASP A 107 -2.29 4.92 -13.96
C ASP A 107 -2.59 4.98 -12.45
N TYR A 108 -1.58 5.19 -11.62
CA TYR A 108 -1.73 5.32 -10.16
C TYR A 108 -1.66 6.77 -9.69
N VAL A 109 -1.18 7.69 -10.53
CA VAL A 109 -1.09 9.12 -10.22
C VAL A 109 -2.29 9.90 -10.76
N THR A 110 -2.68 9.67 -12.02
CA THR A 110 -3.78 10.43 -12.65
C THR A 110 -4.94 9.55 -13.07
N CYS A 111 -4.81 8.22 -13.02
CA CYS A 111 -5.75 7.27 -13.60
C CYS A 111 -5.98 7.55 -15.10
N LYS A 112 -4.94 8.06 -15.78
CA LYS A 112 -4.91 8.47 -17.18
C LYS A 112 -3.54 8.12 -17.77
N GLU A 113 -3.45 8.19 -19.10
CA GLU A 113 -2.23 7.87 -19.85
C GLU A 113 -1.01 8.73 -19.52
N THR A 114 -1.20 9.92 -18.93
CA THR A 114 -0.11 10.87 -18.64
C THR A 114 -0.24 11.45 -17.24
N ALA A 115 0.91 11.69 -16.61
CA ALA A 115 1.04 12.42 -15.37
C ALA A 115 2.17 13.44 -15.46
N THR A 116 2.06 14.51 -14.67
CA THR A 116 3.09 15.53 -14.51
C THR A 116 3.70 15.47 -13.12
N LEU A 117 4.84 16.13 -12.92
CA LEU A 117 5.41 16.30 -11.58
C LEU A 117 4.43 16.95 -10.60
N LYS A 118 3.55 17.83 -11.08
CA LYS A 118 2.52 18.45 -10.24
C LYS A 118 1.54 17.40 -9.71
N ASP A 119 1.12 16.45 -10.53
CA ASP A 119 0.18 15.41 -10.10
C ASP A 119 0.79 14.51 -9.02
N VAL A 120 2.09 14.18 -9.15
CA VAL A 120 2.84 13.48 -8.10
C VAL A 120 2.91 14.32 -6.81
N ALA A 121 3.17 15.62 -6.92
CA ALA A 121 3.19 16.53 -5.78
C ALA A 121 1.82 16.65 -5.09
N ASP A 122 0.72 16.65 -5.86
CA ASP A 122 -0.64 16.66 -5.32
C ASP A 122 -0.91 15.42 -4.46
N HIS A 123 -0.39 14.24 -4.85
CA HIS A 123 -0.43 13.03 -4.02
C HIS A 123 0.39 13.16 -2.73
N MET A 124 1.59 13.72 -2.81
CA MET A 124 2.42 13.95 -1.62
C MET A 124 1.73 14.89 -0.63
N ASP A 125 1.18 16.00 -1.11
CA ASP A 125 0.45 16.96 -0.29
C ASP A 125 -0.84 16.35 0.31
N TYR A 126 -1.53 15.49 -0.45
CA TYR A 126 -2.69 14.78 0.06
C TYR A 126 -2.34 13.82 1.20
N VAL A 127 -1.34 12.96 1.01
CA VAL A 127 -0.89 12.03 2.07
C VAL A 127 -0.39 12.81 3.29
N LYS A 128 0.40 13.88 3.08
CA LYS A 128 0.83 14.77 4.16
C LYS A 128 -0.35 15.37 4.93
N ARG A 129 -1.42 15.78 4.24
CA ARG A 129 -2.62 16.37 4.86
C ARG A 129 -3.40 15.36 5.71
N VAL A 130 -3.48 14.11 5.28
CA VAL A 130 -4.28 13.06 5.96
C VAL A 130 -3.46 12.32 7.03
N ALA A 131 -2.23 11.93 6.69
CA ALA A 131 -1.38 11.06 7.50
C ALA A 131 -0.19 11.77 8.19
N GLY A 132 0.04 13.05 7.88
CA GLY A 132 1.14 13.85 8.43
C GLY A 132 2.42 13.82 7.55
N PRO A 133 3.29 14.83 7.66
CA PRO A 133 4.48 14.97 6.82
C PRO A 133 5.54 13.87 7.03
N GLN A 134 5.52 13.20 8.18
CA GLN A 134 6.40 12.06 8.48
C GLN A 134 5.99 10.77 7.75
N SER A 135 4.78 10.74 7.19
CA SER A 135 4.15 9.54 6.62
C SER A 135 4.20 9.52 5.09
N VAL A 136 4.99 10.40 4.46
CA VAL A 136 5.11 10.51 3.00
C VAL A 136 6.58 10.42 2.53
N GLY A 137 6.82 9.68 1.45
CA GLY A 137 8.12 9.52 0.80
C GLY A 137 8.02 9.34 -0.72
N PHE A 138 9.12 8.98 -1.38
CA PHE A 138 9.18 8.74 -2.83
C PHE A 138 9.37 7.26 -3.14
N GLY A 139 8.54 6.70 -4.02
CA GLY A 139 8.53 5.29 -4.41
C GLY A 139 8.36 5.14 -5.91
N GLY A 140 9.28 5.71 -6.68
CA GLY A 140 9.05 6.02 -8.10
C GLY A 140 8.86 4.86 -9.07
N ASP A 141 9.13 3.63 -8.66
CA ASP A 141 8.89 2.41 -9.46
C ASP A 141 9.57 2.43 -10.85
N TYR A 142 10.73 3.09 -10.96
CA TYR A 142 11.52 3.14 -12.19
C TYR A 142 11.88 1.73 -12.66
N ASP A 143 11.76 1.49 -13.97
CA ASP A 143 11.91 0.19 -14.63
C ASP A 143 10.91 -0.90 -14.19
N GLY A 144 9.99 -0.59 -13.26
CA GLY A 144 8.87 -1.45 -12.85
C GLY A 144 7.57 -1.17 -13.61
N VAL A 145 7.47 0.01 -14.22
CA VAL A 145 6.32 0.48 -15.01
C VAL A 145 6.76 1.13 -16.33
N SER A 146 5.80 1.36 -17.25
CA SER A 146 6.02 1.97 -18.56
C SER A 146 5.30 3.31 -18.73
#